data_AF-A0A1S9BWH1-F1
#
_entry.id   AF-A0A1S9BWH1-F1
#
_cell.length_a   1.000
_cell.length_b   1.000
_cell.length_c   1.000
_cell.angle_alpha   90.00
_cell.angle_beta   90.00
_cell.angle_gamma   90.00
#
_symmetry.space_group_name_H-M   'P 1'
#
loop_
_entity.id
_entity.type
_entity.pdbx_description
1 polymer ?
#
loop_
_entity_poly.entity_id
_entity_poly.type
_entity_poly.pdbx_seq_one_letter_code
_entity_poly.pdbx_strand_id
1 'polypeptide(L)'
;MVKHIESCGLEATVVSTKTFKNKTFLDSIICAARGMITAFKTEKNFAYYLFIAIFFLLFNLYIGVRSVFYIAYAIVVSGVISAELINTAVEHLCDFVSTDMHPALGTVKDIAAATVLFWGFGYFSVEIMILIETLGR
;
A
#
# COMPACT_ATOMS: atom_id res chain seq x y z
N MET A 1 -30.49 -5.77 55.61
CA MET A 1 -29.43 -6.49 56.34
C MET A 1 -28.27 -6.70 55.37
N VAL A 2 -27.22 -5.89 55.53
CA VAL A 2 -25.97 -5.96 54.75
C VAL A 2 -25.18 -7.19 55.21
N LYS A 3 -24.53 -7.89 54.28
CA LYS A 3 -23.13 -8.41 54.30
C LYS A 3 -23.03 -9.68 53.43
N HIS A 4 -22.36 -9.64 52.28
CA HIS A 4 -20.90 -9.73 52.05
C HIS A 4 -20.51 -11.17 51.70
N ILE A 5 -20.10 -11.42 50.45
CA ILE A 5 -18.94 -12.21 50.02
C ILE A 5 -18.73 -11.89 48.53
N GLU A 6 -17.77 -10.99 48.29
CA GLU A 6 -16.95 -10.99 47.08
C GLU A 6 -15.98 -12.17 47.16
N SER A 7 -15.70 -12.83 46.02
CA SER A 7 -14.35 -13.25 45.57
C SER A 7 -14.40 -14.45 44.60
N CYS A 8 -14.28 -14.17 43.29
CA CYS A 8 -13.35 -14.88 42.39
C CYS A 8 -13.43 -14.32 40.96
N GLY A 9 -12.52 -13.39 40.66
CA GLY A 9 -11.66 -13.51 39.48
C GLY A 9 -12.27 -13.31 38.10
N LEU A 10 -13.17 -12.33 37.92
CA LEU A 10 -13.34 -11.73 36.60
C LEU A 10 -12.13 -10.81 36.37
N GLU A 11 -11.03 -11.35 35.84
CA GLU A 11 -9.99 -10.52 35.23
C GLU A 11 -10.62 -9.86 34.00
N ALA A 12 -11.33 -8.76 34.25
CA ALA A 12 -11.61 -7.75 33.26
C ALA A 12 -10.25 -7.35 32.68
N THR A 13 -9.89 -7.96 31.56
CA THR A 13 -8.74 -7.55 30.77
C THR A 13 -9.00 -6.09 30.47
N VAL A 14 -8.29 -5.22 31.19
CA VAL A 14 -8.26 -3.80 30.94
C VAL A 14 -7.74 -3.70 29.52
N VAL A 15 -8.66 -3.60 28.55
CA VAL A 15 -8.33 -3.14 27.20
C VAL A 15 -7.74 -1.78 27.46
N SER A 16 -6.41 -1.72 27.50
CA SER A 16 -5.67 -0.50 27.64
C SER A 16 -6.03 0.32 26.41
N THR A 17 -7.06 1.15 26.54
CA THR A 17 -7.42 2.17 25.56
C THR A 17 -6.25 3.12 25.56
N LYS A 18 -5.23 2.79 24.76
CA LYS A 18 -4.08 3.62 24.48
C LYS A 18 -4.66 4.95 24.04
N THR A 19 -4.62 5.94 24.92
CA THR A 19 -5.17 7.27 24.66
C THR A 19 -4.62 7.71 23.32
N PHE A 20 -5.49 8.01 22.35
CA PHE A 20 -5.09 8.53 21.05
C PHE A 20 -4.42 9.89 21.29
N LYS A 21 -3.13 9.85 21.58
CA LYS A 21 -2.27 11.01 21.77
C LYS A 21 -2.43 11.86 20.51
N ASN A 22 -2.63 13.18 20.68
CA ASN A 22 -2.75 14.10 19.55
C ASN A 22 -1.52 13.91 18.66
N LYS A 23 -1.72 13.27 17.49
CA LYS A 23 -0.62 12.93 16.59
C LYS A 23 -0.19 14.23 15.95
N THR A 24 1.06 14.62 16.17
CA THR A 24 1.62 15.73 15.40
C THR A 24 1.71 15.33 13.94
N PHE A 25 1.74 16.31 13.04
CA PHE A 25 1.92 16.04 11.60
C PHE A 25 3.17 15.17 11.34
N LEU A 26 4.24 15.38 12.11
CA LEU A 26 5.45 14.57 12.05
C LEU A 26 5.21 13.12 12.48
N ASP A 27 4.43 12.89 13.54
CA ASP A 27 4.09 11.52 13.97
C ASP A 27 3.35 10.76 12.86
N SER A 28 2.47 11.43 12.13
CA SER A 28 1.75 10.85 10.98
C SER A 28 2.69 10.50 9.83
N ILE A 29 3.67 11.37 9.51
CA ILE A 29 4.69 11.08 8.50
C ILE A 29 5.56 9.89 8.93
N ILE A 30 5.99 9.84 10.18
CA ILE A 30 6.80 8.73 10.70
C ILE A 30 6.01 7.42 10.62
N CYS A 31 4.71 7.43 10.97
CA CYS A 31 3.83 6.27 10.82
C CYS A 31 3.71 5.83 9.35
N ALA A 32 3.49 6.76 8.42
CA ALA A 32 3.39 6.47 6.99
C ALA A 32 4.71 5.91 6.42
N ALA A 33 5.85 6.48 6.80
CA ALA A 33 7.17 6.03 6.39
C ALA A 33 7.46 4.60 6.88
N ARG A 34 7.08 4.28 8.13
CA ARG A 34 7.16 2.89 8.63
C ARG A 34 6.31 1.94 7.80
N GLY A 35 5.09 2.35 7.43
CA GLY A 35 4.21 1.57 6.55
C GLY A 35 4.85 1.28 5.19
N MET A 36 5.44 2.29 4.55
CA MET A 36 6.16 2.11 3.28
C MET A 36 7.37 1.18 3.41
N ILE A 37 8.15 1.29 4.49
CA ILE A 37 9.30 0.40 4.73
C ILE A 37 8.84 -1.04 4.94
N THR A 38 7.72 -1.26 5.63
CA THR A 38 7.14 -2.60 5.79
C THR A 38 6.75 -3.17 4.43
N ALA A 39 5.97 -2.44 3.63
CA ALA A 39 5.55 -2.89 2.30
C ALA A 39 6.73 -3.20 1.37
N PHE A 40 7.78 -2.37 1.39
CA PHE A 40 8.99 -2.62 0.61
C PHE A 40 9.73 -3.92 1.00
N LYS A 41 9.63 -4.34 2.27
CA LYS A 41 10.30 -5.54 2.78
C LYS A 41 9.47 -6.80 2.62
N THR A 42 8.15 -6.69 2.69
CA THR A 42 7.23 -7.83 2.56
C THR A 42 6.95 -8.15 1.10
N GLU A 43 6.69 -7.13 0.28
CA GLU A 43 6.23 -7.31 -1.09
C GLU A 43 7.32 -7.06 -2.13
N LYS A 44 7.66 -8.12 -2.87
CA LYS A 44 8.59 -8.02 -4.00
C LYS A 44 8.03 -7.15 -5.12
N ASN A 45 6.72 -7.23 -5.36
CA ASN A 45 6.06 -6.48 -6.44
C ASN A 45 6.14 -4.98 -6.20
N PHE A 46 5.95 -4.52 -4.95
CA PHE A 46 6.21 -3.14 -4.55
C PHE A 46 7.63 -2.69 -4.91
N ALA A 47 8.65 -3.50 -4.57
CA ALA A 47 10.05 -3.18 -4.88
C ALA A 47 10.31 -3.15 -6.40
N TYR A 48 9.70 -4.06 -7.17
CA TYR A 48 9.82 -4.08 -8.63
C TYR A 48 9.21 -2.82 -9.25
N TYR A 49 7.99 -2.45 -8.91
CA TYR A 49 7.37 -1.24 -9.46
C TYR A 49 8.11 0.03 -9.07
N LEU A 50 8.63 0.10 -7.84
CA LEU A 50 9.45 1.25 -7.43
C LEU A 50 10.74 1.34 -8.26
N PHE A 51 11.42 0.23 -8.49
CA PHE A 51 12.62 0.19 -9.33
C PHE A 51 12.32 0.54 -10.79
N ILE A 52 11.27 -0.03 -11.36
CA ILE A 52 10.79 0.24 -12.73
C ILE A 52 10.43 1.73 -12.86
N ALA A 53 9.73 2.30 -11.89
CA ALA A 53 9.36 3.71 -11.87
C ALA A 53 10.59 4.65 -11.77
N ILE A 54 11.62 4.28 -11.03
CA ILE A 54 12.86 5.07 -11.00
C ILE A 54 13.60 4.95 -12.33
N PHE A 55 13.68 3.74 -12.89
CA PHE A 55 14.33 3.50 -14.17
C PHE A 55 13.70 4.32 -15.30
N PHE A 56 12.37 4.25 -15.47
CA PHE A 56 11.67 5.00 -16.52
C PHE A 56 11.68 6.51 -16.26
N LEU A 57 11.70 6.96 -15.00
CA LEU A 57 11.88 8.38 -14.70
C LEU A 57 13.24 8.89 -15.22
N LEU A 58 14.32 8.16 -14.93
CA LEU A 58 15.66 8.51 -15.42
C LEU A 58 15.75 8.39 -16.95
N PHE A 59 15.12 7.38 -17.53
CA PHE A 59 15.07 7.20 -18.98
C PHE A 59 14.32 8.35 -19.67
N ASN A 60 13.16 8.74 -19.16
CA ASN A 60 12.35 9.85 -19.67
C ASN A 60 13.09 11.20 -19.56
N LEU A 61 13.87 11.40 -18.50
CA LEU A 61 14.77 12.54 -18.38
C LEU A 61 15.89 12.50 -19.42
N TYR A 62 16.47 11.32 -19.69
CA TYR A 62 17.55 11.15 -20.66
C TYR A 62 17.11 11.41 -22.11
N ILE A 63 15.93 10.94 -22.51
CA ILE A 63 15.40 11.14 -23.88
C ILE A 63 14.71 12.50 -24.08
N GLY A 64 14.65 13.35 -23.05
CA GLY A 64 14.11 14.71 -23.17
C GLY A 64 12.59 14.79 -23.29
N VAL A 65 11.85 13.93 -22.57
CA VAL A 65 10.38 13.96 -22.54
C VAL A 65 9.86 15.34 -22.13
N ARG A 66 8.78 15.82 -22.76
CA ARG A 66 8.14 17.10 -22.43
C ARG A 66 7.58 17.09 -21.01
N SER A 67 7.70 18.21 -20.29
CA SER A 67 7.22 18.39 -18.92
C SER A 67 5.76 17.98 -18.67
N VAL A 68 4.89 18.11 -19.68
CA VAL A 68 3.47 17.76 -19.58
C VAL A 68 3.22 16.27 -19.34
N PHE A 69 4.08 15.38 -19.85
CA PHE A 69 3.89 13.94 -19.72
C PHE A 69 4.23 13.41 -18.33
N TYR A 70 5.07 14.13 -17.58
CA TYR A 70 5.39 13.77 -16.20
C TYR A 70 4.17 13.83 -15.27
N ILE A 71 3.13 14.57 -15.63
CA ILE A 71 1.87 14.60 -14.88
C ILE A 71 1.18 13.23 -14.98
N ALA A 72 1.00 12.72 -16.20
CA ALA A 72 0.40 11.41 -16.43
C ALA A 72 1.26 10.31 -15.79
N TYR A 73 2.58 10.37 -15.99
CA TYR A 73 3.56 9.46 -15.38
C TYR A 73 3.44 9.43 -13.84
N ALA A 74 3.42 10.60 -13.20
CA ALA A 74 3.32 10.71 -11.75
C ALA A 74 2.01 10.11 -11.21
N ILE A 75 0.90 10.29 -11.92
CA ILE A 75 -0.40 9.71 -11.55
C ILE A 75 -0.34 8.19 -11.62
N VAL A 76 0.14 7.61 -12.73
CA VAL A 76 0.17 6.15 -12.88
C VAL A 76 1.16 5.48 -11.92
N VAL A 77 2.32 6.09 -11.67
CA VAL A 77 3.28 5.59 -10.67
C VAL A 77 2.66 5.62 -9.28
N SER A 78 2.07 6.76 -8.90
CA SER A 78 1.42 6.89 -7.58
C SER A 78 0.27 5.90 -7.42
N GLY A 79 -0.50 5.66 -8.48
CA GLY A 79 -1.59 4.70 -8.49
C GLY A 79 -1.15 3.26 -8.29
N VAL A 80 -0.13 2.79 -9.03
CA VAL A 80 0.45 1.45 -8.85
C VAL A 80 0.99 1.27 -7.42
N ILE A 81 1.76 2.23 -6.93
CA ILE A 81 2.33 2.18 -5.57
C ILE A 81 1.20 2.17 -4.52
N SER A 82 0.14 2.95 -4.70
CA SER A 82 -1.02 2.93 -3.80
C SER A 82 -1.73 1.58 -3.82
N ALA A 83 -1.89 0.97 -5.00
CA ALA A 83 -2.52 -0.34 -5.14
C ALA A 83 -1.70 -1.44 -4.45
N GLU A 84 -0.38 -1.43 -4.58
CA GLU A 84 0.54 -2.35 -3.88
C GLU A 84 0.43 -2.21 -2.35
N LEU A 85 0.40 -0.97 -1.84
CA LEU A 85 0.21 -0.71 -0.41
C LEU A 85 -1.14 -1.22 0.10
N ILE A 86 -2.21 -1.03 -0.68
CA ILE A 86 -3.55 -1.54 -0.36
C ILE A 86 -3.54 -3.07 -0.39
N ASN A 87 -2.91 -3.69 -1.41
CA ASN A 87 -2.80 -5.15 -1.50
C ASN A 87 -2.11 -5.72 -0.26
N THR A 88 -0.96 -5.17 0.12
CA THR A 88 -0.21 -5.56 1.32
C THR A 88 -1.06 -5.42 2.59
N ALA A 89 -1.80 -4.31 2.71
CA ALA A 89 -2.66 -4.07 3.86
C ALA A 89 -3.82 -5.09 3.93
N VAL A 90 -4.41 -5.43 2.78
CA VAL A 90 -5.48 -6.44 2.67
C VAL A 90 -4.95 -7.83 3.00
N GLU A 91 -3.77 -8.19 2.52
CA GLU A 91 -3.12 -9.47 2.84
C GLU A 91 -2.88 -9.61 4.34
N HIS A 92 -2.27 -8.61 4.98
CA HIS A 92 -2.06 -8.61 6.42
C HIS A 92 -3.38 -8.65 7.22
N LEU A 93 -4.43 -7.98 6.74
CA LEU A 93 -5.74 -8.03 7.38
C LEU A 93 -6.36 -9.43 7.26
N CYS A 94 -6.29 -10.05 6.09
CA CYS A 94 -6.80 -11.40 5.87
C CYS A 94 -6.08 -12.41 6.76
N ASP A 95 -4.74 -12.33 6.82
CA ASP A 95 -3.91 -13.20 7.64
C ASP A 95 -4.16 -13.02 9.15
N PHE A 96 -4.54 -11.80 9.56
CA PHE A 96 -4.95 -11.52 10.94
C PHE A 96 -6.34 -12.09 11.27
N VAL A 97 -7.29 -12.04 10.33
CA VAL A 97 -8.67 -12.49 10.55
C VAL A 97 -8.77 -14.02 10.66
N SER A 98 -8.06 -14.76 9.81
CA SER A 98 -8.05 -16.23 9.88
C SER A 98 -6.79 -16.81 9.27
N THR A 99 -6.21 -17.80 9.94
CA THR A 99 -5.10 -18.61 9.42
C THR A 99 -5.56 -19.77 8.56
N ASP A 100 -6.85 -20.12 8.60
CA ASP A 100 -7.43 -21.21 7.80
C ASP A 100 -7.84 -20.71 6.41
N MET A 101 -7.63 -21.55 5.40
CA MET A 101 -7.97 -21.26 4.01
C MET A 101 -9.49 -21.15 3.83
N HIS A 102 -10.03 -19.95 3.99
CA HIS A 102 -11.45 -19.64 3.74
C HIS A 102 -11.64 -19.15 2.29
N PRO A 103 -12.54 -19.75 1.48
CA PRO A 103 -12.71 -19.38 0.06
C PRO A 103 -12.98 -17.89 -0.17
N ALA A 104 -13.67 -17.24 0.78
CA ALA A 104 -13.94 -15.80 0.74
C ALA A 104 -12.68 -14.95 0.89
N LEU A 105 -11.73 -15.34 1.75
CA LEU A 105 -10.46 -14.63 1.93
C LEU A 105 -9.58 -14.75 0.68
N GLY A 106 -9.59 -15.93 0.02
CA GLY A 106 -8.94 -16.11 -1.27
C GLY A 106 -9.47 -15.12 -2.32
N THR A 107 -10.79 -15.00 -2.44
CA THR A 107 -11.42 -14.05 -3.38
C THR A 107 -11.01 -12.60 -3.10
N VAL A 108 -10.93 -12.19 -1.83
CA VAL A 108 -10.50 -10.84 -1.45
C VAL A 108 -9.04 -10.59 -1.85
N LYS A 109 -8.15 -11.54 -1.60
CA LYS A 109 -6.74 -11.46 -2.01
C LYS A 109 -6.61 -11.40 -3.54
N ASP A 110 -7.37 -12.21 -4.26
CA ASP A 110 -7.36 -12.23 -5.73
C ASP A 110 -7.80 -10.88 -6.32
N ILE A 111 -8.84 -10.25 -5.75
CA ILE A 111 -9.31 -8.92 -6.17
C ILE A 111 -8.27 -7.84 -5.87
N ALA A 112 -7.61 -7.91 -4.71
CA ALA A 112 -6.54 -6.98 -4.36
C ALA A 112 -5.36 -7.09 -5.34
N ALA A 113 -4.92 -8.32 -5.65
CA ALA A 113 -3.89 -8.56 -6.65
C ALA A 113 -4.31 -8.12 -8.06
N ALA A 114 -5.57 -8.33 -8.45
CA ALA A 114 -6.10 -7.86 -9.73
C ALA A 114 -6.07 -6.32 -9.85
N THR A 115 -6.25 -5.61 -8.74
CA THR A 115 -6.18 -4.14 -8.71
C THR A 115 -4.77 -3.64 -9.01
N VAL A 116 -3.75 -4.29 -8.43
CA VAL A 116 -2.33 -4.01 -8.73
C VAL A 116 -2.04 -4.26 -10.22
N LEU A 117 -2.51 -5.39 -10.75
CA LEU A 117 -2.32 -5.75 -12.16
C LEU A 117 -2.95 -4.71 -13.10
N PHE A 118 -4.16 -4.23 -12.79
CA PHE A 118 -4.86 -3.23 -13.59
C PHE A 118 -4.12 -1.89 -13.61
N TRP A 119 -3.62 -1.44 -12.46
CA TRP A 119 -2.76 -0.27 -12.39
C TRP A 119 -1.45 -0.46 -13.18
N GLY A 120 -0.87 -1.66 -13.14
CA GLY A 120 0.29 -2.04 -13.95
C GLY A 120 0.03 -1.86 -15.45
N PHE A 121 -1.12 -2.33 -15.95
CA PHE A 121 -1.50 -2.08 -17.35
C PHE A 121 -1.62 -0.60 -17.67
N GLY A 122 -2.22 0.20 -16.79
CA GLY A 122 -2.29 1.65 -16.95
C GLY A 122 -0.91 2.30 -17.01
N TYR A 123 -0.01 1.90 -16.12
CA TYR A 123 1.38 2.37 -16.09
C TYR A 123 2.11 2.10 -17.41
N PHE A 124 2.13 0.84 -17.85
CA PHE A 124 2.82 0.48 -19.10
C PHE A 124 2.17 1.11 -20.34
N SER A 125 0.84 1.28 -20.35
CA SER A 125 0.15 1.95 -21.45
C SER A 125 0.56 3.42 -21.56
N VAL A 126 0.59 4.14 -20.43
CA VAL A 126 1.05 5.54 -20.40
C VAL A 126 2.51 5.64 -20.81
N GLU A 127 3.38 4.75 -20.32
CA GLU A 127 4.80 4.76 -20.69
C GLU A 127 4.99 4.55 -22.19
N ILE A 128 4.30 3.58 -22.80
CA ILE A 128 4.33 3.35 -24.25
C ILE A 128 3.87 4.61 -25.01
N MET A 129 2.82 5.29 -24.56
CA MET A 129 2.36 6.53 -25.19
C MET A 129 3.40 7.65 -25.11
N ILE A 130 4.08 7.80 -23.97
CA ILE A 130 5.15 8.77 -23.78
C ILE A 130 6.31 8.48 -24.73
N LEU A 131 6.70 7.21 -24.87
CA LEU A 131 7.77 6.78 -25.76
C LEU A 131 7.45 7.02 -27.24
N ILE A 132 6.23 6.69 -27.68
CA ILE A 132 5.80 6.92 -29.08
C ILE A 132 5.84 8.41 -29.42
N GLU A 133 5.29 9.26 -28.54
CA GLU A 133 5.27 10.70 -28.76
C GLU A 133 6.68 11.30 -28.75
N THR A 134 7.59 10.78 -27.91
CA THR A 134 8.94 11.34 -27.78
C THR A 134 9.86 10.89 -28.90
N LEU A 135 9.77 9.63 -29.35
CA LEU A 135 10.57 9.08 -30.45
C LEU A 135 10.06 9.47 -31.84
N GLY A 136 8.79 9.88 -31.95
CA GLY A 136 8.20 10.36 -33.20
C GLY A 136 8.54 11.81 -33.56
N ARG A 137 9.34 12.52 -32.73
CA ARG A 137 9.79 13.90 -32.95
C ARG A 137 11.22 13.93 -33.44
#